data_AF-Q5DW27-F1
#
_entry.id   AF-Q5DW27-F1
#
_cell.length_a   1.000
_cell.length_b   1.000
_cell.length_c   1.000
_cell.angle_alpha   90.00
_cell.angle_beta   90.00
_cell.angle_gamma   90.00
#
_symmetry.space_group_name_H-M   'P 1'
#
loop_
_entity.id
_entity.type
_entity.pdbx_description
1 polymer ?
#
loop_
_entity_poly.entity_id
_entity_poly.type
_entity_poly.pdbx_seq_one_letter_code
_entity_poly.pdbx_strand_id
1 'polypeptide(L)'
;MKHQHPIIRKKRKSGHGGHHGGSWKIAYADFMTAMMALFLVMWLIAISTPMQLAQIAEYFRTPLKVALTSGSKSSDSSSPIPGGGNDPTQQDGEVKKAIKTDNVEKKLDEVRLNRLRERLDQLIEADPRLRALRPHLLIEMIDEGLRIQIIDSQNRPMFKTGSAQVEPYMRDILR
;
A
#
# COMPACT_ATOMS: atom_id res chain seq x y z
N MET A 1 4.28 55.59 57.69
CA MET A 1 4.92 56.18 56.50
C MET A 1 5.54 55.04 55.69
N LYS A 2 5.06 54.78 54.47
CA LYS A 2 5.62 53.72 53.59
C LYS A 2 6.75 54.33 52.76
N HIS A 3 8.00 53.90 53.01
CA HIS A 3 9.13 54.27 52.18
C HIS A 3 9.14 53.38 50.93
N GLN A 4 8.94 54.00 49.76
CA GLN A 4 9.00 53.31 48.48
C GLN A 4 10.40 53.53 47.90
N HIS A 5 11.25 52.50 47.99
CA HIS A 5 12.60 52.55 47.43
C HIS A 5 12.52 52.49 45.89
N PRO A 6 13.21 53.37 45.14
CA PRO A 6 13.18 53.33 43.69
C PRO A 6 13.95 52.12 43.17
N ILE A 7 13.27 51.26 42.40
CA ILE A 7 13.90 50.12 41.73
C ILE A 7 14.66 50.63 40.50
N ILE A 8 15.97 50.73 40.61
CA ILE A 8 16.84 51.09 39.48
C ILE A 8 17.12 49.82 38.66
N ARG A 9 16.40 49.61 37.55
CA ARG A 9 16.75 48.55 36.57
C ARG A 9 17.90 49.02 35.68
N LYS A 10 19.14 48.61 36.01
CA LYS A 10 20.28 48.72 35.10
C LYS A 10 20.17 47.64 34.01
N LYS A 11 19.50 47.95 32.90
CA LYS A 11 19.47 47.06 31.73
C LYS A 11 20.84 47.13 31.05
N ARG A 12 21.68 46.12 31.25
CA ARG A 12 22.83 45.90 30.36
C ARG A 12 22.25 45.63 28.97
N LYS A 13 22.48 46.55 28.02
CA LYS A 13 22.33 46.22 26.60
C LYS A 13 23.41 45.18 26.31
N SER A 14 23.03 43.91 26.32
CA SER A 14 23.82 42.89 25.62
C SER A 14 23.79 43.29 24.16
N GLY A 15 24.88 43.87 23.68
CA GLY A 15 25.11 44.02 22.25
C GLY A 15 25.26 42.62 21.68
N HIS A 16 24.15 42.00 21.28
CA HIS A 16 24.23 40.93 20.31
C HIS A 16 24.60 41.60 18.99
N GLY A 17 25.88 41.47 18.64
CA GLY A 17 26.39 41.78 17.32
C GLY A 17 25.48 41.15 16.26
N GLY A 18 25.25 41.87 15.18
CA GLY A 18 24.20 41.59 14.21
C GLY A 18 24.21 40.16 13.66
N HIS A 19 23.23 39.36 14.06
CA HIS A 19 22.94 38.03 13.52
C HIS A 19 21.65 38.01 12.67
N HIS A 20 21.15 39.17 12.20
CA HIS A 20 19.92 39.24 11.40
C HIS A 20 20.16 39.39 9.88
N GLY A 21 21.40 39.41 9.42
CA GLY A 21 21.75 39.53 7.98
C GLY A 21 22.17 38.23 7.30
N GLY A 22 22.07 37.08 7.98
CA GLY A 22 22.56 35.77 7.52
C GLY A 22 21.50 34.82 6.97
N SER A 23 20.26 34.90 7.48
CA SER A 23 19.20 33.92 7.20
C SER A 23 18.83 33.80 5.71
N TRP A 24 18.78 34.93 5.00
CA TRP A 24 18.43 34.95 3.57
C TRP A 24 19.53 34.31 2.69
N LYS A 25 20.79 34.35 3.12
CA LYS A 25 21.91 33.72 2.42
C LYS A 25 21.87 32.20 2.53
N ILE A 26 21.34 31.68 3.64
CA ILE A 26 21.15 30.23 3.83
C ILE A 26 20.05 29.72 2.90
N ALA A 27 18.93 30.43 2.81
CA ALA A 27 17.87 30.10 1.85
C ALA A 27 18.34 30.21 0.39
N TYR A 28 19.16 31.21 0.08
CA TYR A 28 19.76 31.36 -1.25
C TYR A 28 20.76 30.23 -1.58
N ALA A 29 21.59 29.82 -0.61
CA ALA A 29 22.52 28.70 -0.79
C ALA A 29 21.78 27.37 -0.99
N ASP A 30 20.71 27.13 -0.23
CA ASP A 30 19.86 25.94 -0.37
C ASP A 30 19.18 25.90 -1.75
N PHE A 31 18.62 27.03 -2.19
CA PHE A 31 18.04 27.15 -3.53
C PHE A 31 19.07 26.89 -4.64
N MET A 32 20.28 27.45 -4.53
CA MET A 32 21.35 27.21 -5.49
C MET A 32 21.80 25.74 -5.51
N THR A 33 21.82 25.08 -4.35
CA THR A 33 22.17 23.66 -4.25
C THR A 33 21.09 22.77 -4.88
N ALA A 34 19.82 23.10 -4.67
CA ALA A 34 18.71 22.41 -5.32
C ALA A 34 18.76 22.56 -6.84
N MET A 35 19.07 23.76 -7.36
CA MET A 35 19.23 23.99 -8.79
C MET A 35 20.45 23.25 -9.37
N MET A 36 21.57 23.21 -8.64
CA MET A 36 22.75 22.45 -9.02
C MET A 36 22.44 20.94 -9.08
N ALA A 37 21.77 20.39 -8.07
CA ALA A 37 21.40 18.99 -8.04
C ALA A 37 20.45 18.63 -9.19
N LEU A 38 19.43 19.45 -9.44
CA LEU A 38 18.51 19.27 -10.57
C LEU A 38 19.27 19.33 -11.91
N PHE A 39 20.18 20.29 -12.05
CA PHE A 39 21.02 20.42 -13.24
C PHE A 39 21.88 19.19 -13.46
N LEU A 40 22.54 18.65 -12.42
CA LEU A 40 23.36 17.44 -12.54
C LEU A 40 22.54 16.22 -12.95
N VAL A 41 21.32 16.08 -12.44
CA VAL A 41 20.40 14.99 -12.84
C VAL A 41 19.98 15.15 -14.29
N MET A 42 19.54 16.35 -14.70
CA MET A 42 19.16 16.63 -16.09
C MET A 42 20.34 16.48 -17.04
N TRP A 43 21.53 16.92 -16.64
CA TRP A 43 22.76 16.77 -17.40
C TRP A 43 23.13 15.30 -17.59
N LEU A 44 23.02 14.50 -16.53
CA LEU A 44 23.26 13.06 -16.60
C LEU A 44 22.25 12.38 -17.53
N ILE A 45 20.98 12.81 -17.51
CA ILE A 45 19.96 12.30 -18.45
C ILE A 45 20.32 12.67 -19.90
N ALA A 46 20.78 13.90 -20.15
CA ALA A 46 21.10 14.37 -21.49
C ALA A 46 22.31 13.68 -22.13
N ILE A 47 23.30 13.26 -21.33
CA ILE A 47 24.49 12.52 -21.83
C ILE A 47 24.30 10.99 -21.82
N SER A 48 23.24 10.50 -21.17
CA SER A 48 22.99 9.06 -21.05
C SER A 48 22.30 8.51 -22.29
N THR A 49 22.61 7.26 -22.62
CA THR A 49 21.91 6.56 -23.70
C THR A 49 20.49 6.20 -23.29
N PRO A 50 19.54 6.10 -24.24
CA PRO A 50 18.15 5.71 -23.94
C PRO A 50 18.07 4.34 -23.24
N MET A 51 19.02 3.43 -23.53
CA MET A 51 19.13 2.12 -22.87
C MET A 51 19.48 2.25 -21.38
N GLN A 52 20.43 3.11 -21.01
CA GLN A 52 20.82 3.31 -19.61
C GLN A 52 19.70 3.98 -18.80
N LEU A 53 18.98 4.93 -19.40
CA LEU A 53 17.82 5.57 -18.77
C LEU A 53 16.69 4.57 -18.49
N ALA A 54 16.43 3.66 -19.43
CA ALA A 54 15.43 2.61 -19.24
C ALA A 54 15.79 1.68 -18.08
N GLN A 55 17.07 1.29 -17.94
CA GLN A 55 17.53 0.44 -16.82
C GLN A 55 17.36 1.13 -15.46
N ILE A 56 17.69 2.42 -15.36
CA ILE A 56 17.52 3.17 -14.11
C ILE A 56 16.04 3.34 -13.79
N ALA A 57 15.20 3.64 -14.78
CA ALA A 57 13.75 3.75 -14.59
C ALA A 57 13.14 2.43 -14.09
N GLU A 58 13.63 1.30 -14.60
CA GLU A 58 13.16 -0.03 -14.18
C GLU A 58 13.45 -0.33 -12.70
N TYR A 59 14.62 0.09 -12.21
CA TYR A 59 14.99 -0.03 -10.80
C TYR A 59 13.98 0.69 -9.87
N PHE A 60 13.45 1.85 -10.30
CA PHE A 60 12.46 2.60 -9.52
C PHE A 60 11.02 2.11 -9.74
N ARG A 61 10.70 1.48 -10.89
CA ARG A 61 9.37 0.92 -11.20
C ARG A 61 9.07 -0.41 -10.51
N THR A 62 10.08 -1.06 -9.94
CA THR A 62 9.93 -2.34 -9.22
C THR A 62 10.08 -2.15 -7.69
N PRO A 63 9.19 -1.39 -7.04
CA PRO A 63 9.31 -1.09 -5.61
C PRO A 63 9.13 -2.36 -4.79
N LEU A 64 10.20 -2.83 -4.13
CA LEU A 64 10.26 -3.80 -3.02
C LEU A 64 9.60 -5.19 -3.20
N LYS A 65 8.72 -5.38 -4.18
CA LYS A 65 8.06 -6.66 -4.47
C LYS A 65 9.06 -7.70 -4.91
N VAL A 66 10.08 -7.32 -5.70
CA VAL A 66 11.15 -8.24 -6.14
C VAL A 66 12.07 -8.67 -4.99
N ALA A 67 12.24 -7.85 -3.95
CA ALA A 67 13.05 -8.21 -2.78
C ALA A 67 12.29 -9.15 -1.81
N LEU A 68 10.97 -9.00 -1.68
CA LEU A 68 10.14 -9.92 -0.89
C LEU A 68 9.81 -11.22 -1.64
N THR A 69 9.72 -11.20 -2.97
CA THR A 69 9.49 -12.40 -3.79
C THR A 69 10.80 -12.87 -4.40
N SER A 70 11.72 -13.34 -3.55
CA SER A 70 12.88 -14.14 -3.96
C SER A 70 12.41 -15.47 -4.58
N GLY A 71 11.97 -15.42 -5.83
CA GLY A 71 11.69 -16.56 -6.68
C GLY A 71 12.41 -16.35 -8.01
N SER A 72 13.46 -17.15 -8.23
CA SER A 72 14.35 -17.20 -9.38
C SER A 72 13.92 -16.39 -10.61
N LYS A 73 14.59 -15.27 -10.87
CA LYS A 73 14.68 -14.72 -12.21
C LYS A 73 16.05 -15.05 -12.77
N SER A 74 16.06 -16.09 -13.59
CA SER A 74 17.20 -16.49 -14.40
C SER A 74 17.47 -15.40 -15.45
N SER A 75 18.76 -15.13 -15.64
CA SER A 75 19.36 -14.27 -16.65
C SER A 75 18.76 -14.47 -18.05
N ASP A 76 18.71 -13.39 -18.82
CA ASP A 76 18.48 -13.30 -20.29
C ASP A 76 17.07 -12.93 -20.79
N SER A 77 16.29 -12.14 -20.06
CA SER A 77 15.10 -11.49 -20.62
C SER A 77 15.40 -10.06 -21.13
N SER A 78 15.25 -9.84 -22.45
CA SER A 78 15.36 -8.51 -23.12
C SER A 78 14.25 -7.52 -22.72
N SER A 79 13.34 -7.93 -21.83
CA SER A 79 12.21 -7.13 -21.36
C SER A 79 12.12 -7.24 -19.84
N PRO A 80 12.02 -6.11 -19.12
CA PRO A 80 11.78 -6.11 -17.67
C PRO A 80 10.41 -6.64 -17.27
N ILE A 81 9.47 -6.61 -18.21
CA ILE A 81 8.12 -7.12 -18.05
C ILE A 81 8.14 -8.62 -18.39
N PRO A 82 7.85 -9.53 -17.44
CA PRO A 82 7.63 -10.93 -17.78
C PRO A 82 6.47 -11.00 -18.77
N GLY A 83 6.74 -11.40 -20.01
CA GLY A 83 5.72 -11.44 -21.06
C GLY A 83 5.75 -10.31 -22.10
N GLY A 84 6.62 -9.30 -21.97
CA GLY A 84 6.58 -8.10 -22.81
C GLY A 84 7.45 -8.19 -24.07
N GLY A 85 6.98 -8.90 -25.10
CA GLY A 85 7.41 -8.69 -26.49
C GLY A 85 6.49 -7.66 -27.18
N ASN A 86 6.94 -7.05 -28.28
CA ASN A 86 6.15 -6.05 -29.05
C ASN A 86 4.94 -6.66 -29.78
N ASP A 87 4.77 -7.99 -29.72
CA ASP A 87 3.74 -8.74 -30.42
C ASP A 87 2.94 -9.60 -29.42
N PRO A 88 1.65 -9.31 -29.19
CA PRO A 88 0.79 -10.07 -28.28
C PRO A 88 0.44 -11.48 -28.79
N THR A 89 0.78 -11.82 -30.04
CA THR A 89 0.57 -13.16 -30.63
C THR A 89 1.80 -14.06 -30.60
N GLN A 90 2.94 -13.55 -30.13
CA GLN A 90 4.20 -14.27 -30.10
C GLN A 90 4.15 -15.38 -29.04
N GLN A 91 4.23 -16.64 -29.49
CA GLN A 91 3.99 -17.83 -28.66
C GLN A 91 5.26 -18.52 -28.12
N ASP A 92 6.43 -17.89 -28.27
CA ASP A 92 7.72 -18.48 -27.91
C ASP A 92 8.32 -17.81 -26.65
N GLY A 93 8.84 -18.63 -25.73
CA GLY A 93 9.56 -18.17 -24.52
C GLY A 93 8.74 -18.08 -23.22
N GLU A 94 9.26 -17.32 -22.25
CA GLU A 94 8.71 -17.16 -20.88
C GLU A 94 7.27 -16.65 -20.84
N VAL A 95 6.80 -15.94 -21.88
CA VAL A 95 5.42 -15.43 -22.00
C VAL A 95 4.41 -16.57 -21.90
N LYS A 96 4.67 -17.69 -22.59
CA LYS A 96 3.80 -18.87 -22.57
C LYS A 96 3.84 -19.57 -21.21
N LYS A 97 4.95 -19.48 -20.48
CA LYS A 97 5.09 -20.06 -19.13
C LYS A 97 4.37 -19.20 -18.10
N ALA A 98 4.52 -17.87 -18.13
CA ALA A 98 3.85 -16.94 -17.22
C ALA A 98 2.31 -16.98 -17.38
N ILE A 99 1.79 -16.93 -18.61
CA ILE A 99 0.34 -17.01 -18.86
C ILE A 99 -0.23 -18.37 -18.45
N LYS A 100 0.51 -19.46 -18.65
CA LYS A 100 0.08 -20.79 -18.21
C LYS A 100 0.12 -20.93 -16.69
N THR A 101 1.17 -20.44 -16.03
CA THR A 101 1.27 -20.49 -14.56
C THR A 101 0.19 -19.65 -13.90
N ASP A 102 -0.03 -18.41 -14.35
CA ASP A 102 -1.04 -17.50 -13.77
C ASP A 102 -2.47 -18.03 -13.96
N ASN A 103 -2.77 -18.65 -15.11
CA ASN A 103 -4.07 -19.30 -15.33
C ASN A 103 -4.24 -20.61 -14.54
N VAL A 104 -3.17 -21.36 -14.29
CA VAL A 104 -3.21 -22.57 -13.47
C VAL A 104 -3.40 -22.22 -11.99
N GLU A 105 -2.71 -21.19 -11.50
CA GLU A 105 -2.87 -20.67 -10.13
C GLU A 105 -4.29 -20.17 -9.89
N LYS A 106 -4.84 -19.34 -10.79
CA LYS A 106 -6.23 -18.87 -10.71
C LYS A 106 -7.26 -20.00 -10.66
N LYS A 107 -7.10 -21.03 -11.51
CA LYS A 107 -7.98 -22.21 -11.50
C LYS A 107 -7.85 -23.02 -10.21
N LEU A 108 -6.63 -23.18 -9.69
CA LEU A 108 -6.43 -23.88 -8.42
C LEU A 108 -7.10 -23.12 -7.26
N ASP A 109 -6.97 -21.80 -7.24
CA ASP A 109 -7.56 -20.96 -6.21
C ASP A 109 -9.08 -20.95 -6.28
N GLU A 110 -9.67 -20.92 -7.47
CA GLU A 110 -11.12 -21.07 -7.65
C GLU A 110 -11.64 -22.39 -7.07
N VAL A 111 -10.95 -23.50 -7.32
CA VAL A 111 -11.30 -24.82 -6.74
C VAL A 111 -11.18 -24.81 -5.22
N ARG A 112 -10.16 -24.17 -4.66
CA ARG A 112 -9.98 -24.04 -3.20
C ARG A 112 -11.09 -23.21 -2.57
N LEU A 113 -11.44 -22.09 -3.18
CA LEU A 113 -12.50 -21.19 -2.71
C LEU A 113 -13.88 -21.85 -2.80
N ASN A 114 -14.15 -22.60 -3.87
CA ASN A 114 -15.40 -23.37 -3.98
C ASN A 114 -15.54 -24.42 -2.87
N ARG A 115 -14.45 -25.14 -2.53
CA ARG A 115 -14.44 -26.06 -1.40
C ARG A 115 -14.64 -25.35 -0.06
N LEU A 116 -14.07 -24.15 0.10
CA LEU A 116 -14.27 -23.34 1.30
C LEU A 116 -15.73 -22.92 1.44
N ARG A 117 -16.37 -22.48 0.35
CA ARG A 117 -17.80 -22.15 0.30
C ARG A 117 -18.66 -23.31 0.77
N GLU A 118 -18.44 -24.50 0.20
CA GLU A 118 -19.19 -25.72 0.59
C GLU A 118 -18.99 -26.07 2.06
N ARG A 119 -17.75 -25.94 2.57
CA ARG A 119 -17.47 -26.17 3.99
C ARG A 119 -18.18 -25.14 4.89
N LEU A 120 -18.24 -23.88 4.50
CA LEU A 120 -18.97 -22.84 5.24
C LEU A 120 -20.47 -23.12 5.24
N ASP A 121 -21.04 -23.52 4.10
CA ASP A 121 -22.45 -23.92 4.02
C ASP A 121 -22.75 -25.09 4.96
N GLN A 122 -21.90 -26.13 4.97
CA GLN A 122 -22.03 -27.26 5.87
C GLN A 122 -21.93 -26.86 7.35
N LEU A 123 -21.03 -25.95 7.72
CA LEU A 123 -20.89 -25.47 9.10
C LEU A 123 -22.12 -24.68 9.55
N ILE A 124 -22.65 -23.81 8.68
CA ILE A 124 -23.87 -23.03 8.93
C ILE A 124 -25.07 -23.97 9.10
N GLU A 125 -25.13 -25.04 8.30
CA GLU A 125 -26.18 -26.04 8.45
C GLU A 125 -26.00 -26.89 9.71
N ALA A 126 -24.78 -27.25 10.08
CA ALA A 126 -24.50 -28.11 11.23
C ALA A 126 -24.83 -27.46 12.58
N ASP A 127 -24.56 -26.16 12.76
CA ASP A 127 -24.88 -25.44 14.00
C ASP A 127 -26.28 -24.80 13.93
N PRO A 128 -27.23 -25.20 14.80
CA PRO A 128 -28.57 -24.60 14.86
C PRO A 128 -28.57 -23.08 15.06
N ARG A 129 -27.56 -22.53 15.75
CA ARG A 129 -27.44 -21.08 16.01
C ARG A 129 -27.10 -20.32 14.74
N LEU A 130 -26.17 -20.84 13.94
CA LEU A 130 -25.77 -20.26 12.65
C LEU A 130 -26.87 -20.43 11.60
N ARG A 131 -27.58 -21.57 11.63
CA ARG A 131 -28.72 -21.82 10.75
C ARG A 131 -29.81 -20.75 10.88
N ALA A 132 -30.09 -20.28 12.10
CA ALA A 132 -31.05 -19.20 12.34
C ALA A 132 -30.58 -17.84 11.77
N LEU A 133 -29.28 -17.67 11.55
CA LEU A 133 -28.64 -16.46 11.01
C LEU A 133 -28.36 -16.56 9.50
N ARG A 134 -28.69 -17.69 8.86
CA ARG A 134 -28.49 -17.91 7.42
C ARG A 134 -29.05 -16.79 6.52
N PRO A 135 -30.22 -16.18 6.78
CA PRO A 135 -30.73 -15.07 5.96
C PRO A 135 -29.84 -13.82 5.98
N HIS A 136 -29.02 -13.67 7.03
CA HIS A 136 -28.12 -12.54 7.21
C HIS A 136 -26.70 -12.81 6.70
N LEU A 137 -26.39 -14.04 6.28
CA LEU A 137 -25.08 -14.44 5.76
C LEU A 137 -25.18 -14.68 4.26
N LEU A 138 -24.65 -13.76 3.46
CA LEU A 138 -24.55 -13.93 2.01
C LEU A 138 -23.12 -14.34 1.64
N ILE A 139 -22.99 -15.52 1.07
CA ILE A 139 -21.71 -16.05 0.59
C ILE A 139 -21.80 -16.18 -0.93
N GLU A 140 -20.93 -15.47 -1.64
CA GLU A 140 -20.94 -15.44 -3.10
C GLU A 140 -19.52 -15.50 -3.67
N MET A 141 -19.41 -16.09 -4.85
CA MET A 141 -18.17 -16.10 -5.63
C MET A 141 -18.14 -14.87 -6.53
N ILE A 142 -17.07 -14.10 -6.45
CA ILE A 142 -16.77 -12.95 -7.31
C ILE A 142 -15.44 -13.17 -8.03
N ASP A 143 -15.15 -12.37 -9.05
CA ASP A 143 -13.91 -12.50 -9.84
C ASP A 143 -12.63 -12.35 -8.98
N GLU A 144 -12.72 -11.61 -7.87
CA GLU A 144 -11.62 -11.42 -6.91
C GLU A 144 -11.49 -12.57 -5.89
N GLY A 145 -12.52 -13.41 -5.70
CA GLY A 145 -12.52 -14.51 -4.74
C GLY A 145 -13.87 -14.79 -4.07
N LEU A 146 -13.84 -15.24 -2.81
CA LEU A 146 -15.04 -15.55 -2.03
C LEU A 146 -15.45 -14.34 -1.17
N ARG A 147 -16.63 -13.78 -1.41
CA ARG A 147 -17.18 -12.66 -0.63
C ARG A 147 -18.19 -13.17 0.39
N ILE A 148 -18.01 -12.76 1.65
CA ILE A 148 -18.89 -13.07 2.78
C ILE A 148 -19.46 -11.76 3.30
N GLN A 149 -20.77 -11.57 3.19
CA GLN A 149 -21.47 -10.39 3.71
C GLN A 149 -22.33 -10.79 4.90
N ILE A 150 -22.24 -9.98 5.96
CA ILE A 150 -23.07 -10.13 7.15
C ILE A 150 -23.97 -8.91 7.22
N ILE A 151 -25.26 -9.12 6.96
CA ILE A 151 -26.25 -8.05 6.86
C ILE A 151 -26.86 -7.79 8.22
N ASP A 152 -27.03 -6.52 8.53
CA ASP A 152 -27.73 -6.05 9.71
C ASP A 152 -29.23 -5.87 9.46
N SER A 153 -30.11 -6.24 10.39
CA SER A 153 -31.55 -6.03 10.26
C SER A 153 -32.18 -5.43 11.51
N GLN A 154 -33.29 -4.68 11.34
CA GLN A 154 -33.96 -3.97 12.43
C GLN A 154 -34.43 -4.90 13.56
N ASN A 155 -34.82 -6.13 13.23
CA ASN A 155 -35.23 -7.14 14.22
C ASN A 155 -34.06 -7.92 14.84
N ARG A 156 -32.83 -7.77 14.29
CA ARG A 156 -31.64 -8.48 14.76
C ARG A 156 -30.36 -7.68 14.46
N PRO A 157 -30.06 -6.66 15.29
CA PRO A 157 -28.94 -5.75 15.06
C PRO A 157 -27.56 -6.38 15.32
N MET A 158 -26.64 -6.48 14.36
CA MET A 158 -25.31 -7.11 14.58
C MET A 158 -24.42 -6.34 15.57
N PHE A 159 -24.70 -5.06 15.75
CA PHE A 159 -24.04 -4.17 16.69
C PHE A 159 -25.08 -3.47 17.56
N LYS A 160 -24.68 -3.10 18.79
CA LYS A 160 -25.53 -2.26 19.64
C LYS A 160 -25.81 -0.91 18.97
N THR A 161 -27.02 -0.40 19.16
CA THR A 161 -27.43 0.91 18.63
C THR A 161 -26.44 2.00 19.04
N GLY A 162 -25.84 2.68 18.07
CA GLY A 162 -24.87 3.75 18.30
C GLY A 162 -23.52 3.30 18.88
N SER A 163 -23.18 2.00 18.78
CA SER A 163 -21.92 1.46 19.32
C SER A 163 -21.26 0.49 18.33
N ALA A 164 -19.93 0.42 18.38
CA ALA A 164 -19.14 -0.60 17.67
C ALA A 164 -19.06 -1.94 18.44
N GLN A 165 -19.78 -2.07 19.56
CA GLN A 165 -19.86 -3.34 20.29
C GLN A 165 -20.74 -4.34 19.53
N VAL A 166 -20.16 -5.48 19.16
CA VAL A 166 -20.85 -6.59 18.53
C VAL A 166 -21.83 -7.26 19.50
N GLU A 167 -22.99 -7.67 18.98
CA GLU A 167 -23.92 -8.52 19.71
C GLU A 167 -23.38 -9.97 19.83
N PRO A 168 -23.84 -10.75 20.82
CA PRO A 168 -23.34 -12.11 21.06
C PRO A 168 -23.41 -13.03 19.84
N TYR A 169 -24.47 -12.93 19.06
CA TYR A 169 -24.65 -13.74 17.84
C TYR A 169 -23.69 -13.35 16.71
N MET A 170 -23.34 -12.06 16.58
CA MET A 170 -22.30 -11.62 15.64
C MET A 170 -20.94 -12.17 16.06
N ARG A 171 -20.67 -12.24 17.36
CA ARG A 171 -19.45 -12.86 17.89
C ARG A 171 -19.39 -14.36 17.63
N ASP A 172 -20.54 -15.04 17.68
CA ASP A 172 -20.65 -16.47 17.36
C ASP A 172 -20.43 -16.75 15.86
N ILE A 173 -20.80 -15.83 14.97
CA ILE A 173 -20.51 -15.95 13.52
C ILE A 173 -19.01 -15.83 13.22
N LEU A 174 -18.30 -14.95 13.95
CA LEU A 174 -16.90 -14.61 13.65
C LEU A 174 -15.86 -15.56 14.26
N ARG A 175 -16.26 -16.48 15.14
CA ARG A 175 -15.36 -17.39 15.87
C ARG A 175 -15.40 -18.79 15.30
#